data_AF-A0A3Q8XRS3-F1
#
_entry.id   AF-A0A3Q8XRS3-F1
#
_cell.length_a   1.000
_cell.length_b   1.000
_cell.length_c   1.000
_cell.angle_alpha   90.00
_cell.angle_beta   90.00
_cell.angle_gamma   90.00
#
_symmetry.space_group_name_H-M   'P 1'
#
loop_
_entity.id
_entity.type
_entity.pdbx_description
1 polymer ?
#
loop_
_entity_poly.entity_id
_entity_poly.type
_entity_poly.pdbx_seq_one_letter_code
_entity_poly.pdbx_strand_id
1 'polypeptide(L)' 'MKRLQPCAYTATLDTETLVCTRGRDFPVALLASRMRCPRCGSRRVSVIFDLPPNHQRLGAAAMLKRQTDW' A
#
# COMPACT_ATOMS: atom_id res chain seq x y z
N MET A 1 32.73 13.04 -11.38
CA MET A 1 31.42 13.15 -10.69
C MET A 1 31.11 11.83 -9.99
N LYS A 2 31.00 11.80 -8.65
CA LYS A 2 30.58 10.58 -7.93
C LYS A 2 29.08 10.38 -8.15
N ARG A 3 28.66 9.26 -8.74
CA ARG A 3 27.24 8.87 -8.78
C ARG A 3 26.82 8.52 -7.36
N LEU A 4 25.87 9.27 -6.82
CA LEU A 4 25.17 8.87 -5.60
C LEU A 4 24.32 7.64 -5.94
N GLN A 5 24.61 6.51 -5.28
CA GLN A 5 23.79 5.31 -5.45
C GLN A 5 22.41 5.55 -4.81
N PRO A 6 21.32 5.11 -5.46
CA PRO A 6 20.00 5.15 -4.85
C PRO A 6 19.98 4.28 -3.59
N CYS A 7 19.24 4.72 -2.57
CA CYS A 7 19.08 3.93 -1.36
C CYS A 7 18.30 2.64 -1.67
N ALA A 8 18.89 1.48 -1.42
CA ALA A 8 18.29 0.17 -1.68
C ALA A 8 17.55 -0.41 -0.46
N TYR A 9 17.11 0.45 0.47
CA TYR A 9 16.41 -0.01 1.67
C TYR A 9 14.97 -0.42 1.33
N THR A 10 14.61 -1.64 1.71
CA THR A 10 13.26 -2.20 1.60
C THR A 10 12.88 -2.83 2.93
N ALA A 11 11.61 -2.70 3.32
CA ALA A 11 11.06 -3.33 4.52
C ALA A 11 9.57 -3.63 4.33
N THR A 12 9.10 -4.72 4.91
CA THR A 12 7.67 -5.02 5.04
C THR A 12 7.15 -4.38 6.31
N LEU A 13 6.01 -3.72 6.21
CA LEU A 13 5.36 -3.06 7.34
C LEU A 13 3.93 -3.55 7.46
N ASP A 14 3.48 -3.76 8.69
CA ASP A 14 2.08 -4.01 8.96
C ASP A 14 1.24 -2.76 8.65
N THR A 15 0.19 -2.93 7.85
CA THR A 15 -0.62 -1.81 7.36
C THR A 15 -1.46 -1.20 8.48
N GLU A 16 -1.98 -2.02 9.40
CA GLU A 16 -2.79 -1.54 10.54
C GLU A 16 -1.98 -0.61 11.43
N THR A 17 -0.79 -1.06 11.86
CA THR A 17 0.15 -0.27 12.65
C THR A 17 0.47 1.06 11.97
N LEU A 18 0.68 1.03 10.65
CA LEU A 18 1.06 2.22 9.89
C LEU A 18 -0.11 3.23 9.82
N VAL A 19 -1.34 2.77 9.57
CA VAL A 19 -2.55 3.62 9.55
C VAL A 19 -2.85 4.19 10.93
N CYS A 20 -2.69 3.42 12.00
CA CYS A 20 -2.88 3.88 13.37
C CYS A 20 -2.03 5.12 13.70
N THR A 21 -0.80 5.20 13.19
CA THR A 21 0.07 6.39 13.38
C THR A 21 -0.32 7.60 12.55
N ARG A 22 -1.13 7.42 11.49
CA ARG A 22 -1.57 8.50 10.58
C ARG A 22 -2.95 9.05 10.94
N GLY A 23 -3.72 8.30 11.73
CA GLY A 23 -5.09 8.63 12.10
C GLY A 23 -6.13 7.88 11.26
N ARG A 24 -7.30 7.66 11.87
CA ARG A 24 -8.40 6.85 11.32
C ARG A 24 -8.86 7.29 9.92
N ASP A 25 -8.88 8.60 9.68
CA ASP A 25 -9.40 9.17 8.43
C ASP A 25 -8.30 9.33 7.36
N PHE A 26 -7.09 8.84 7.63
CA PHE A 26 -6.00 8.93 6.66
C PHE A 26 -6.20 7.93 5.51
N PRO A 27 -6.23 8.38 4.24
CA PRO A 27 -6.40 7.48 3.11
C PRO A 27 -5.14 6.64 2.87
N VAL A 28 -5.26 5.31 2.92
CA VAL A 28 -4.15 4.36 2.69
C VAL A 28 -3.44 4.61 1.35
N ALA A 29 -4.18 4.99 0.32
CA ALA A 29 -3.64 5.34 -1.00
C ALA A 29 -2.63 6.50 -0.97
N LEU A 30 -2.68 7.37 0.04
CA LEU A 30 -1.78 8.51 0.20
C LEU A 30 -0.50 8.18 0.99
N LEU A 31 -0.30 6.93 1.44
CA LEU A 31 0.86 6.54 2.24
C LEU A 31 2.19 6.89 1.57
N ALA A 32 2.33 6.60 0.28
CA ALA A 32 3.56 6.91 -0.48
C ALA A 32 3.92 8.41 -0.44
N SER A 33 2.93 9.30 -0.41
CA SER A 33 3.16 10.75 -0.34
C SER A 33 3.65 11.26 1.03
N ARG A 34 3.42 10.48 2.09
CA ARG A 34 3.70 10.88 3.47
C ARG A 34 4.86 10.12 4.11
N MET A 35 5.34 9.05 3.48
CA MET A 35 6.45 8.26 3.98
C MET A 35 7.81 8.90 3.67
N ARG A 36 8.80 8.56 4.51
CA ARG A 36 10.21 8.86 4.32
C ARG A 36 11.00 7.59 4.57
N CYS A 37 12.07 7.38 3.81
CA CYS A 37 13.00 6.30 4.08
C CYS A 37 13.63 6.52 5.47
N PRO A 38 13.54 5.56 6.41
CA PRO A 38 14.11 5.72 7.74
C PRO A 38 15.65 5.72 7.73
N ARG A 39 16.27 5.21 6.65
CA ARG A 39 17.73 5.14 6.51
C ARG A 39 18.34 6.43 5.94
N CYS A 40 17.71 7.05 4.95
CA CYS A 40 18.28 8.20 4.22
C CYS A 40 17.40 9.45 4.19
N GLY A 41 16.18 9.40 4.75
CA GLY A 41 15.26 10.54 4.81
C GLY A 41 14.56 10.91 3.48
N SER A 42 14.89 10.24 2.37
CA SER A 42 14.28 10.49 1.05
C SER A 42 12.76 10.27 1.09
N ARG A 43 12.02 11.14 0.38
CA ARG A 43 10.56 11.01 0.13
C ARG A 43 10.25 10.24 -1.16
N ARG A 44 11.27 9.94 -1.98
CA ARG A 44 11.12 9.13 -3.19
C ARG A 44 11.08 7.65 -2.80
N VAL A 45 9.94 7.21 -2.27
CA VAL A 45 9.70 5.84 -1.83
C VAL A 45 8.59 5.20 -2.66
N SER A 46 8.66 3.89 -2.85
CA SER A 46 7.58 3.09 -3.44
C SER A 46 6.90 2.29 -2.35
N VAL A 47 5.58 2.15 -2.43
CA VAL A 47 4.76 1.36 -1.50
C VAL A 47 4.01 0.32 -2.29
N ILE A 48 4.09 -0.94 -1.84
CA ILE A 48 3.37 -2.08 -2.43
C ILE A 48 2.46 -2.62 -1.33
N PHE A 49 1.20 -2.85 -1.67
CA PHE A 49 0.23 -3.45 -0.76
C PHE A 49 0.07 -4.92 -1.11
N ASP A 50 0.45 -5.79 -0.19
CA ASP A 50 0.19 -7.22 -0.29
C ASP A 50 -1.22 -7.52 0.23
N LEU A 51 -2.07 -8.05 -0.65
CA LEU A 51 -3.42 -8.47 -0.30
C LEU A 51 -3.40 -9.94 0.13
N PRO A 52 -4.07 -10.31 1.24
CA PRO A 52 -4.05 -11.68 1.75
C PRO A 52 -4.70 -12.65 0.75
N PRO A 53 -4.21 -13.89 0.58
CA PRO A 53 -4.51 -14.79 -0.56
C PRO A 53 -5.98 -15.18 -0.77
N ASN A 54 -6.88 -14.81 0.14
CA ASN A 54 -8.31 -15.12 0.14
C ASN A 54 -9.20 -13.99 -0.39
N HIS A 55 -8.65 -12.89 -0.92
CA HIS A 55 -9.44 -11.96 -1.72
C HIS A 55 -9.75 -12.60 -3.08
N GLN A 56 -10.87 -13.31 -3.18
CA GLN A 56 -11.46 -13.58 -4.49
C GLN A 56 -11.59 -12.22 -5.20
N ARG A 57 -10.77 -12.01 -6.24
CA ARG A 57 -10.99 -10.95 -7.21
C ARG A 57 -12.33 -11.27 -7.85
N LEU A 58 -13.42 -10.76 -7.28
CA LEU A 58 -14.68 -10.65 -7.98
C LEU A 58 -14.42 -9.66 -9.12
N GLY A 59 -13.90 -10.17 -10.24
CA GLY A 59 -13.98 -9.46 -11.49
C GLY A 59 -15.44 -9.13 -11.77
N ALA A 60 -15.71 -8.09 -12.57
CA ALA A 60 -17.06 -7.59 -12.87
C ALA A 60 -18.08 -8.70 -13.21
N ALA A 61 -17.63 -9.85 -13.73
CA ALA A 61 -18.44 -11.03 -13.99
C ALA A 61 -19.15 -11.64 -12.76
N ALA A 62 -18.62 -11.49 -11.54
CA ALA A 62 -19.19 -12.14 -10.35
C ALA A 62 -20.30 -11.33 -9.66
N MET A 63 -20.51 -10.06 -10.05
CA MET A 63 -21.57 -9.21 -9.50
C MET A 63 -22.94 -9.52 -10.10
N LEU A 64 -22.99 -10.15 -11.28
CA LEU A 64 -24.24 -10.39 -12.03
C LEU A 64 -25.08 -11.59 -11.55
N LYS A 65 -24.54 -12.47 -10.69
CA LYS A 65 -25.26 -13.68 -10.23
C LYS A 65 -26.12 -13.50 -8.99
N ARG A 66 -26.24 -12.29 -8.44
CA ARG A 66 -27.05 -12.01 -7.24
C ARG A 66 -28.35 -11.24 -7.52
N GLN A 67 -28.63 -10.92 -8.79
CA GLN A 67 -29.75 -10.03 -9.16
C GLN A 67 -30.96 -10.77 -9.78
N THR A 68 -30.91 -12.10 -9.90
CA THR A 68 -32.01 -12.92 -10.43
C THR A 68 -32.25 -14.15 -9.57
N ASP A 69 -32.58 -13.96 -8.31
CA ASP A 69 -33.24 -15.00 -7.50
C ASP A 69 -34.38 -14.31 -6.74
N TRP A 70 -35.57 -14.39 -7.34
CA TRP A 70 -36.90 -14.22 -6.74
C TRP A 70 -37.52 -15.61 -6.65
#